data_AF-A0A381JQR8-F1
#
_entry.id   AF-A0A381JQR8-F1
#
_cell.length_a   1.000
_cell.length_b   1.000
_cell.length_c   1.000
_cell.angle_alpha   90.00
_cell.angle_beta   90.00
_cell.angle_gamma   90.00
#
_symmetry.space_group_name_H-M   'P 1'
#
loop_
_entity.id
_entity.type
_entity.pdbx_description
1 polymer ?
#
loop_
_entity_poly.entity_id
_entity_poly.type
_entity_poly.pdbx_seq_one_letter_code
_entity_poly.pdbx_strand_id
1 'polypeptide(L)'
;MKKICLLAVLFIQCNLFCQVGFVTEINPKLKHIHAEVGSNVGVQNTEVFNYDLNLFLTDMLEKSKSEIKSLSDFDFEIFTYYNGFQDKKMIKYLDDFCKKKGVKKLIIFYRNHFFPPYSPYKNLLNLKFDFGILTQVRKKKTIYYMNRAQMAYYNSETKKLSLTYPKVKNESLHYEFVKIQSKEEVVDENHQLINSLSLQKDFINAYEAKIKSSFNNALENLK
;
A
#
# COMPACT_ATOMS: atom_id res chain seq x y z
N MET A 1 25.82 -46.26 1.51
CA MET A 1 25.69 -44.98 2.24
C MET A 1 25.82 -43.73 1.36
N LYS A 2 26.67 -43.70 0.30
CA LYS A 2 26.81 -42.53 -0.59
C LYS A 2 25.54 -42.11 -1.37
N LYS A 3 24.63 -43.05 -1.70
CA LYS A 3 23.39 -42.76 -2.45
C LYS A 3 22.31 -42.01 -1.65
N ILE A 4 22.31 -42.14 -0.31
CA ILE A 4 21.35 -41.48 0.58
C ILE A 4 21.74 -40.01 0.79
N CYS A 5 23.04 -39.69 0.85
CA CYS A 5 23.52 -38.30 0.92
C CYS A 5 23.19 -37.50 -0.36
N LEU A 6 23.23 -38.12 -1.54
CA LEU A 6 22.90 -37.43 -2.78
C LEU A 6 21.41 -37.03 -2.84
N LEU A 7 20.53 -37.91 -2.35
CA LEU A 7 19.09 -37.64 -2.25
C LEU A 7 18.76 -36.57 -1.20
N ALA A 8 19.49 -36.53 -0.07
CA ALA A 8 19.36 -35.46 0.91
C ALA A 8 19.84 -34.10 0.36
N VAL A 9 20.94 -34.07 -0.39
CA VAL A 9 21.43 -32.84 -1.04
C VAL A 9 20.50 -32.38 -2.17
N LEU A 10 19.91 -33.31 -2.93
CA LEU A 10 18.88 -33.00 -3.94
C LEU A 10 17.56 -32.52 -3.29
N PHE A 11 17.15 -33.08 -2.15
CA PHE A 11 15.98 -32.58 -1.39
C PHE A 11 16.23 -31.21 -0.73
N ILE A 12 17.47 -30.92 -0.34
CA ILE A 12 17.87 -29.59 0.18
C ILE A 12 17.88 -28.56 -0.96
N GLN A 13 18.26 -28.94 -2.19
CA GLN A 13 18.18 -28.07 -3.37
C GLN A 13 16.75 -27.90 -3.92
N CYS A 14 15.89 -28.92 -3.79
CA CYS A 14 14.47 -28.82 -4.19
C CYS A 14 13.61 -27.98 -3.22
N ASN A 15 14.10 -27.74 -2.00
CA ASN A 15 13.55 -26.75 -1.07
C ASN A 15 14.36 -25.46 -1.08
N LEU A 16 14.86 -25.01 -2.25
CA LEU A 16 15.06 -23.58 -2.45
C LEU A 16 13.70 -22.93 -2.26
N PHE A 17 13.43 -22.56 -1.01
CA PHE A 17 12.28 -21.82 -0.56
C PHE A 17 12.04 -20.74 -1.59
N CYS A 18 10.84 -20.75 -2.15
CA CYS A 18 10.43 -19.81 -3.18
C CYS A 18 10.41 -18.41 -2.54
N GLN A 19 11.57 -17.74 -2.53
CA GLN A 19 11.73 -16.41 -1.94
C GLN A 19 10.77 -15.47 -2.63
N VAL A 20 9.94 -14.81 -1.81
CA VAL A 20 8.98 -13.81 -2.28
C VAL A 20 9.66 -12.45 -2.15
N GLY A 21 9.74 -11.70 -3.25
CA GLY A 21 10.18 -10.32 -3.20
C GLY A 21 9.08 -9.41 -2.61
N PHE A 22 9.47 -8.40 -1.86
CA PHE A 22 8.59 -7.29 -1.46
C PHE A 22 9.19 -5.97 -1.92
N VAL A 23 8.41 -5.15 -2.62
CA VAL A 23 8.81 -3.81 -3.07
C VAL A 23 7.75 -2.79 -2.65
N THR A 24 8.18 -1.58 -2.28
CA THR A 24 7.26 -0.48 -1.98
C THR A 24 7.83 0.89 -2.33
N GLU A 25 6.95 1.80 -2.74
CA GLU A 25 7.23 3.24 -2.93
C GLU A 25 6.42 4.14 -1.98
N ILE A 26 5.64 3.54 -1.08
CA ILE A 26 4.75 4.30 -0.20
C ILE A 26 5.59 5.17 0.73
N ASN A 27 5.34 6.48 0.74
CA ASN A 27 5.92 7.38 1.72
C ASN A 27 5.45 6.95 3.11
N PRO A 28 6.37 6.60 4.03
CA PRO A 28 5.99 5.95 5.28
C PRO A 28 5.43 6.91 6.32
N LYS A 29 5.48 8.24 6.09
CA LYS A 29 5.09 9.23 7.08
C LYS A 29 3.60 9.54 7.00
N LEU A 30 2.91 9.36 8.13
CA LEU A 30 1.52 9.79 8.28
C LEU A 30 1.46 11.31 8.29
N LYS A 31 0.51 11.87 7.53
CA LYS A 31 0.27 13.30 7.49
C LYS A 31 -1.19 13.64 7.75
N HIS A 32 -1.43 14.80 8.35
CA HIS A 32 -2.68 15.52 8.19
C HIS A 32 -2.49 16.68 7.20
N ILE A 33 -3.43 16.85 6.29
CA ILE A 33 -3.46 17.96 5.35
C ILE A 33 -4.78 18.70 5.50
N HIS A 34 -4.69 20.00 5.74
CA HIS A 34 -5.83 20.90 5.62
C HIS A 34 -5.77 21.60 4.26
N ALA A 35 -6.79 21.43 3.43
CA ALA A 35 -6.79 21.97 2.08
C ALA A 35 -8.15 22.54 1.65
N GLU A 36 -8.11 23.53 0.76
CA GLU A 36 -9.26 23.84 -0.07
C GLU A 36 -9.33 22.81 -1.21
N VAL A 37 -10.48 22.15 -1.32
CA VAL A 37 -10.73 21.10 -2.30
C VAL A 37 -11.81 21.58 -3.26
N GLY A 38 -11.45 21.70 -4.53
CA GLY A 38 -12.29 22.16 -5.63
C GLY A 38 -11.60 21.92 -6.97
N SER A 39 -11.83 22.78 -7.97
CA SER A 39 -11.11 22.71 -9.26
C SER A 39 -9.60 22.90 -9.10
N ASN A 40 -9.20 23.75 -8.14
CA ASN A 40 -7.81 23.91 -7.73
C ASN A 40 -7.66 23.45 -6.28
N VAL A 41 -6.62 22.68 -5.99
CA VAL A 41 -6.31 22.24 -4.62
C VAL A 41 -5.28 23.18 -4.01
N GLY A 42 -5.66 23.85 -2.92
CA GLY A 42 -4.78 24.74 -2.17
C GLY A 42 -4.52 24.18 -0.78
N VAL A 43 -3.29 23.76 -0.50
CA VAL A 43 -2.89 23.27 0.84
C VAL A 43 -2.67 24.47 1.75
N GLN A 44 -3.42 24.53 2.85
CA GLN A 44 -3.31 25.59 3.86
C GLN A 44 -2.39 25.17 5.00
N ASN A 45 -2.40 23.88 5.35
CA ASN A 45 -1.52 23.34 6.38
C ASN A 45 -1.17 21.87 6.10
N THR A 46 0.01 21.44 6.56
CA THR A 46 0.43 20.04 6.55
C THR A 46 1.14 19.73 7.86
N GLU A 47 0.57 18.79 8.61
CA GLU A 47 1.18 18.25 9.81
C GLU A 47 1.78 16.88 9.47
N VAL A 48 3.02 16.65 9.92
CA VAL A 48 3.66 15.34 9.85
C VAL A 48 3.56 14.74 11.25
N PHE A 49 2.87 13.60 11.35
CA PHE A 49 2.68 12.93 12.63
C PHE A 49 3.84 11.98 12.95
N ASN A 50 4.00 11.67 14.23
CA ASN A 50 5.00 10.72 14.72
C ASN A 50 4.54 9.27 14.50
N TYR A 51 4.47 8.86 13.24
CA TYR A 51 4.21 7.51 12.80
C TYR A 51 5.11 7.16 11.63
N ASP A 52 5.64 5.94 11.63
CA ASP A 52 6.48 5.41 10.55
C ASP A 52 5.97 4.03 10.12
N LEU A 53 5.37 3.99 8.93
CA LEU A 53 4.84 2.77 8.35
C LEU A 53 5.91 1.67 8.17
N ASN A 54 7.18 2.04 8.00
CA ASN A 54 8.24 1.05 7.79
C ASN A 54 8.39 0.13 9.00
N LEU A 55 8.18 0.62 10.22
CA LEU A 55 8.23 -0.21 11.43
C LEU A 55 7.15 -1.30 11.39
N PHE A 56 5.93 -0.91 11.02
CA PHE A 56 4.83 -1.85 10.85
C PHE A 56 5.07 -2.85 9.72
N LEU A 57 5.56 -2.39 8.56
CA LEU A 57 5.86 -3.26 7.43
C LEU A 57 6.97 -4.26 7.77
N THR A 58 8.07 -3.83 8.40
CA THR A 58 9.14 -4.72 8.83
C THR A 58 8.63 -5.78 9.79
N ASP A 59 7.88 -5.40 10.83
CA ASP A 59 7.28 -6.35 11.77
C ASP A 59 6.33 -7.34 11.08
N MET A 60 5.51 -6.86 10.15
CA MET A 60 4.59 -7.70 9.37
C MET A 60 5.33 -8.72 8.50
N LEU A 61 6.41 -8.30 7.84
CA LEU A 61 7.23 -9.17 6.99
C LEU A 61 7.97 -10.22 7.82
N GLU A 62 8.58 -9.84 8.94
CA GLU A 62 9.31 -10.73 9.85
C GLU A 62 8.41 -11.78 10.51
N LYS A 63 7.18 -11.40 10.87
CA LYS A 63 6.18 -12.32 11.44
C LYS A 63 5.56 -13.25 10.41
N SER A 64 5.76 -13.01 9.12
CA SER A 64 5.23 -13.88 8.09
C SER A 64 5.95 -15.23 8.12
N LYS A 65 5.21 -16.34 7.93
CA LYS A 65 5.80 -17.68 7.83
C LYS A 65 6.53 -17.93 6.50
N SER A 66 6.58 -16.93 5.63
CA SER A 66 7.15 -16.99 4.29
C SER A 66 8.50 -16.29 4.30
N GLU A 67 9.46 -16.81 3.54
CA GLU A 67 10.74 -16.13 3.35
C GLU A 67 10.54 -14.96 2.39
N ILE A 68 10.32 -13.77 2.95
CA ILE A 68 10.08 -12.54 2.19
C ILE A 68 11.30 -11.64 2.27
N LYS A 69 11.77 -11.20 1.11
CA LYS A 69 12.94 -10.33 0.97
C LYS A 69 12.50 -8.97 0.45
N SER A 70 12.78 -7.91 1.21
CA SER A 70 12.65 -6.55 0.69
C SER A 70 13.67 -6.31 -0.43
N LEU A 71 13.20 -5.78 -1.55
CA LEU A 71 14.01 -5.52 -2.74
C LEU A 71 14.02 -4.03 -3.07
N SER A 72 15.19 -3.53 -3.48
CA SER A 72 15.41 -2.18 -3.99
C SER A 72 15.34 -2.11 -5.52
N ASP A 73 15.38 -0.89 -6.06
CA ASP A 73 15.52 -0.57 -7.49
C ASP A 73 14.35 -1.03 -8.38
N PHE A 74 13.15 -1.11 -7.78
CA PHE A 74 11.92 -1.33 -8.53
C PHE A 74 11.44 0.00 -9.11
N ASP A 75 11.10 -0.01 -10.40
CA ASP A 75 10.57 1.14 -11.13
C ASP A 75 9.05 1.10 -11.07
N PHE A 76 8.48 1.99 -10.25
CA PHE A 76 7.05 2.11 -10.06
C PHE A 76 6.37 2.92 -11.17
N GLU A 77 7.12 3.63 -12.03
CA GLU A 77 6.54 4.35 -13.16
C GLU A 77 5.83 3.42 -14.15
N ILE A 78 6.17 2.13 -14.14
CA ILE A 78 5.48 1.10 -14.93
C ILE A 78 3.96 1.03 -14.64
N PHE A 79 3.50 1.49 -13.47
CA PHE A 79 2.10 1.55 -13.09
C PHE A 79 1.39 2.86 -13.45
N THR A 80 2.11 3.88 -13.92
CA THR A 80 1.51 5.19 -14.28
C THR A 80 0.76 5.16 -15.60
N TYR A 81 1.10 4.26 -16.53
CA TYR A 81 0.45 4.08 -17.84
C TYR A 81 -0.57 2.96 -17.87
N TYR A 82 -1.09 2.61 -16.69
CA TYR A 82 -1.83 1.39 -16.47
C TYR A 82 -3.20 1.39 -17.17
N ASN A 83 -3.32 0.58 -18.23
CA ASN A 83 -4.58 0.31 -18.95
C ASN A 83 -5.20 -1.06 -18.62
N GLY A 84 -4.64 -1.82 -17.67
CA GLY A 84 -5.18 -3.13 -17.25
C GLY A 84 -4.11 -4.19 -16.90
N PHE A 85 -4.54 -5.29 -16.24
CA PHE A 85 -3.69 -6.32 -15.61
C PHE A 85 -2.99 -7.26 -16.59
N GLN A 86 -2.98 -6.92 -17.88
CA GLN A 86 -2.41 -7.73 -18.96
C GLN A 86 -1.52 -6.91 -19.91
N ASP A 87 -1.09 -5.71 -19.49
CA ASP A 87 -0.14 -4.94 -20.28
C ASP A 87 1.18 -5.73 -20.45
N LYS A 88 1.53 -6.01 -21.71
CA LYS A 88 2.70 -6.84 -22.05
C LYS A 88 4.02 -6.21 -21.60
N LYS A 89 4.14 -4.88 -21.59
CA LYS A 89 5.36 -4.18 -21.16
C LYS A 89 5.54 -4.35 -19.65
N MET A 90 4.47 -4.16 -18.89
CA MET A 90 4.48 -4.35 -17.44
C MET A 90 4.81 -5.81 -17.07
N ILE A 91 4.13 -6.79 -17.68
CA ILE A 91 4.42 -8.21 -17.40
C ILE A 91 5.87 -8.58 -17.75
N LYS A 92 6.40 -8.07 -18.86
CA LYS A 92 7.81 -8.26 -19.21
C LYS A 92 8.75 -7.65 -18.16
N TYR A 93 8.49 -6.41 -17.75
CA TYR A 93 9.27 -5.73 -16.71
C TYR A 93 9.30 -6.55 -15.41
N LEU A 94 8.13 -7.01 -14.95
CA LEU A 94 8.00 -7.80 -13.73
C LEU A 94 8.76 -9.14 -13.84
N ASP A 95 8.67 -9.82 -14.99
CA ASP A 95 9.41 -11.06 -15.24
C ASP A 95 10.93 -10.85 -15.21
N ASP A 96 11.42 -9.81 -15.90
CA ASP A 96 12.83 -9.47 -15.94
C ASP A 96 13.36 -9.05 -14.56
N PHE A 97 12.56 -8.29 -13.79
CA PHE A 97 12.89 -7.91 -12.41
C PHE A 97 12.99 -9.13 -11.49
N CYS A 98 12.00 -10.03 -11.53
CA CYS A 98 11.99 -11.27 -10.76
C CYS A 98 13.23 -12.14 -11.05
N LYS A 99 13.54 -12.34 -12.33
CA LYS A 99 14.75 -13.07 -12.77
C LYS A 99 16.04 -12.42 -12.25
N LYS A 100 16.17 -11.10 -12.40
CA LYS A 100 17.34 -10.34 -11.96
C LYS A 100 17.55 -10.43 -10.45
N LYS A 101 16.47 -10.42 -9.66
CA LYS A 101 16.52 -10.44 -8.19
C LYS A 101 16.47 -11.85 -7.60
N GLY A 102 16.32 -12.89 -8.43
CA GLY A 102 16.30 -14.29 -8.00
C GLY A 102 15.02 -14.69 -7.25
N VAL A 103 13.90 -14.01 -7.50
CA VAL A 103 12.60 -14.30 -6.87
C VAL A 103 11.61 -14.82 -7.90
N LYS A 104 10.68 -15.68 -7.50
CA LYS A 104 9.62 -16.22 -8.38
C LYS A 104 8.28 -15.52 -8.21
N LYS A 105 8.12 -14.86 -7.07
CA LYS A 105 6.87 -14.21 -6.64
C LYS A 105 7.23 -12.84 -6.09
N LEU A 106 6.40 -11.85 -6.36
CA LEU A 106 6.65 -10.47 -5.97
C LEU A 106 5.37 -9.87 -5.38
N ILE A 107 5.45 -9.36 -4.17
CA ILE A 107 4.43 -8.51 -3.55
C ILE A 107 4.85 -7.06 -3.80
N ILE A 108 3.92 -6.27 -4.33
CA ILE A 108 4.15 -4.90 -4.78
C ILE A 108 3.19 -4.00 -4.00
N PHE A 109 3.72 -3.10 -3.18
CA PHE A 109 2.93 -2.16 -2.40
C PHE A 109 3.17 -0.73 -2.88
N TYR A 110 2.23 -0.19 -3.66
CA TYR A 110 2.45 0.96 -4.52
C TYR A 110 1.33 2.00 -4.40
N ARG A 111 1.62 3.22 -4.84
CA ARG A 111 0.63 4.30 -4.87
C ARG A 111 -0.31 4.06 -6.05
N ASN A 112 -1.60 4.02 -5.79
CA ASN A 112 -2.60 4.14 -6.83
C ASN A 112 -2.61 5.57 -7.40
N HIS A 113 -2.24 5.68 -8.67
CA HIS A 113 -2.20 6.94 -9.42
C HIS A 113 -3.55 7.36 -9.98
N PHE A 114 -4.57 6.51 -9.91
CA PHE A 114 -5.85 6.76 -10.55
C PHE A 114 -6.98 6.91 -9.53
N PHE A 115 -7.63 8.06 -9.58
CA PHE A 115 -9.00 8.21 -9.11
C PHE A 115 -9.93 8.10 -10.33
N PRO A 116 -11.07 7.40 -10.23
CA PRO A 116 -12.07 7.37 -11.30
C PRO A 116 -12.39 8.80 -11.78
N PRO A 117 -12.66 9.04 -13.07
CA PRO A 117 -13.00 10.38 -13.59
C PRO A 117 -14.15 11.08 -12.85
N TYR A 118 -15.05 10.28 -12.25
CA TYR A 118 -16.20 10.72 -11.45
C TYR A 118 -15.91 10.85 -9.95
N SER A 119 -14.69 10.52 -9.51
CA SER A 119 -14.31 10.70 -8.11
C SER A 119 -14.38 12.20 -7.78
N PRO A 120 -15.13 12.60 -6.75
CA PRO A 120 -15.18 14.00 -6.31
C PRO A 120 -13.82 14.51 -5.82
N TYR A 121 -12.83 13.61 -5.73
CA TYR A 121 -11.48 13.86 -5.26
C TYR A 121 -10.41 13.64 -6.34
N LYS A 122 -10.79 13.55 -7.62
CA LYS A 122 -9.83 13.42 -8.74
C LYS A 122 -8.72 14.50 -8.71
N ASN A 123 -9.03 15.70 -8.23
CA ASN A 123 -8.08 16.80 -8.14
C ASN A 123 -7.10 16.65 -6.96
N LEU A 124 -7.35 15.74 -6.02
CA LEU A 124 -6.45 15.43 -4.91
C LEU A 124 -5.22 14.62 -5.32
N LEU A 125 -5.13 14.14 -6.58
CA LEU A 125 -3.92 13.47 -7.08
C LEU A 125 -2.66 14.31 -6.88
N ASN A 126 -2.81 15.63 -6.94
CA ASN A 126 -1.75 16.63 -6.74
C ASN A 126 -1.29 16.75 -5.28
N LEU A 127 -2.05 16.23 -4.32
CA LEU A 127 -1.60 16.18 -2.94
C LEU A 127 -0.54 15.08 -2.78
N LYS A 128 0.67 15.49 -2.37
CA LYS A 128 1.86 14.63 -2.24
C LYS A 128 1.84 13.79 -0.94
N PHE A 129 0.85 12.91 -0.82
CA PHE A 129 0.78 11.93 0.25
C PHE A 129 0.12 10.62 -0.24
N ASP A 130 0.56 9.50 0.33
CA ASP A 130 0.06 8.16 0.02
C ASP A 130 -1.15 7.76 0.85
N PHE A 131 -1.15 8.18 2.10
CA PHE A 131 -2.19 7.91 3.07
C PHE A 131 -2.17 8.99 4.16
N GLY A 132 -3.30 9.18 4.83
CA GLY A 132 -3.38 10.08 5.97
C GLY A 132 -4.74 10.71 6.15
N ILE A 133 -4.74 11.82 6.87
CA ILE A 133 -5.96 12.52 7.28
C ILE A 133 -6.09 13.78 6.44
N LEU A 134 -7.24 13.98 5.82
CA LEU A 134 -7.56 15.19 5.07
C LEU A 134 -8.74 15.90 5.75
N THR A 135 -8.61 17.20 5.95
CA THR A 135 -9.72 18.08 6.33
C THR A 135 -9.87 19.19 5.27
N GLN A 136 -11.06 19.79 5.19
CA GLN A 136 -11.39 20.77 4.17
C GLN A 136 -11.78 22.11 4.78
N VAL A 137 -11.32 23.21 4.17
CA VAL A 137 -11.63 24.59 4.61
C VAL A 137 -13.13 24.82 4.80
N ARG A 138 -13.95 24.36 3.84
CA ARG A 138 -15.42 24.54 3.85
C ARG A 138 -16.18 23.50 4.66
N LYS A 139 -15.49 22.49 5.22
CA LYS A 139 -16.10 21.39 5.98
C LYS A 139 -15.30 21.10 7.26
N LYS A 140 -15.24 22.11 8.13
CA LYS A 140 -14.48 22.06 9.39
C LYS A 140 -14.86 20.94 10.37
N LYS A 141 -16.01 20.30 10.18
CA LYS A 141 -16.50 19.17 11.00
C LYS A 141 -16.34 17.81 10.32
N THR A 142 -15.69 17.75 9.16
CA THR A 142 -15.56 16.53 8.37
C THR A 142 -14.10 16.13 8.25
N ILE A 143 -13.85 14.85 8.49
CA ILE A 143 -12.56 14.21 8.30
C ILE A 143 -12.66 13.24 7.14
N TYR A 144 -11.59 13.17 6.36
CA TYR A 144 -11.41 12.20 5.30
C TYR A 144 -10.17 11.37 5.61
N TYR A 145 -10.34 10.11 5.98
CA TYR A 145 -9.23 9.17 6.05
C TYR A 145 -8.92 8.71 4.63
N MET A 146 -7.80 9.16 4.11
CA MET A 146 -7.38 9.00 2.73
C MET A 146 -6.39 7.85 2.63
N ASN A 147 -6.57 7.00 1.62
CA ASN A 147 -5.69 5.87 1.35
C ASN A 147 -5.55 5.68 -0.16
N ARG A 148 -4.35 5.93 -0.67
CA ARG A 148 -3.97 5.68 -2.06
C ARG A 148 -3.11 4.43 -2.20
N ALA A 149 -2.81 3.73 -1.12
CA ALA A 149 -1.93 2.59 -1.18
C ALA A 149 -2.69 1.32 -1.63
N GLN A 150 -2.14 0.66 -2.64
CA GLN A 150 -2.63 -0.61 -3.16
C GLN A 150 -1.55 -1.67 -3.09
N MET A 151 -1.98 -2.91 -2.97
CA MET A 151 -1.09 -4.06 -3.01
C MET A 151 -1.48 -4.96 -4.18
N ALA A 152 -0.46 -5.42 -4.90
CA ALA A 152 -0.57 -6.38 -5.97
C ALA A 152 0.41 -7.51 -5.73
N TYR A 153 0.17 -8.64 -6.36
CA TYR A 153 1.12 -9.74 -6.40
C TYR A 153 1.32 -10.23 -7.83
N TYR A 154 2.56 -10.55 -8.14
CA TYR A 154 2.98 -11.11 -9.41
C TYR A 154 3.61 -12.50 -9.20
N ASN A 155 3.26 -13.45 -10.05
CA ASN A 155 3.87 -14.77 -10.10
C ASN A 155 4.55 -14.94 -11.46
N SER A 156 5.88 -15.10 -11.46
CA SER A 156 6.67 -15.21 -12.70
C SER A 156 6.47 -16.54 -13.43
N GLU A 157 6.11 -17.60 -12.71
CA GLU A 157 5.86 -18.92 -13.29
C GLU A 157 4.56 -18.91 -14.12
N THR A 158 3.53 -18.21 -13.64
CA THR A 158 2.24 -18.08 -14.35
C THR A 158 2.12 -16.80 -15.17
N LYS A 159 3.08 -15.87 -15.03
CA LYS A 159 3.07 -14.51 -15.62
C LYS A 159 1.79 -13.74 -15.31
N LYS A 160 1.22 -13.96 -14.12
CA LYS A 160 -0.03 -13.36 -13.70
C LYS A 160 0.23 -12.27 -12.66
N LEU A 161 -0.24 -11.06 -12.95
CA LEU A 161 -0.38 -9.96 -12.00
C LEU A 161 -1.84 -9.90 -11.52
N SER A 162 -2.02 -9.76 -10.22
CA SER A 162 -3.34 -9.66 -9.59
C SER A 162 -3.32 -8.61 -8.50
N LEU A 163 -4.42 -7.87 -8.32
CA LEU A 163 -4.61 -7.04 -7.13
C LEU A 163 -5.01 -7.88 -5.94
N THR A 164 -4.58 -7.44 -4.76
CA THR A 164 -5.19 -7.87 -3.51
C THR A 164 -6.41 -7.01 -3.26
N TYR A 165 -7.57 -7.63 -3.18
CA TYR A 165 -8.74 -7.02 -2.56
C TYR A 165 -8.84 -7.59 -1.15
N PRO A 166 -8.94 -6.75 -0.11
CA PRO A 166 -9.07 -7.29 1.22
C PRO A 166 -10.39 -8.06 1.32
N LYS A 167 -10.37 -9.24 1.93
CA LYS A 167 -11.50 -10.20 1.86
C LYS A 167 -12.70 -9.78 2.72
N VAL A 168 -12.49 -8.89 3.69
CA VAL A 168 -13.46 -8.59 4.73
C VAL A 168 -14.18 -7.30 4.42
N LYS A 169 -15.46 -7.33 3.99
CA LYS A 169 -16.30 -6.16 3.62
C LYS A 169 -16.29 -4.94 4.58
N ASN A 170 -15.78 -5.09 5.80
CA ASN A 170 -15.82 -4.09 6.86
C ASN A 170 -14.49 -3.34 7.08
N GLU A 171 -13.48 -3.47 6.22
CA GLU A 171 -12.31 -2.59 6.36
C GLU A 171 -12.70 -1.19 5.88
N SER A 172 -12.83 -0.27 6.82
CA SER A 172 -13.26 1.10 6.53
C SER A 172 -12.46 1.70 5.35
N LEU A 173 -11.15 1.44 5.26
CA LEU A 173 -10.26 1.96 4.22
C LEU A 173 -10.14 1.14 2.91
N HIS A 174 -11.10 0.26 2.61
CA HIS A 174 -11.17 -0.38 1.29
C HIS A 174 -11.23 0.62 0.14
N TYR A 175 -11.97 1.71 0.36
CA TYR A 175 -12.13 2.79 -0.60
C TYR A 175 -10.97 3.77 -0.49
N GLU A 176 -10.81 4.58 -1.53
CA GLU A 176 -9.82 5.66 -1.61
C GLU A 176 -9.90 6.64 -0.42
N PHE A 177 -11.09 6.73 0.20
CA PHE A 177 -11.31 7.51 1.40
C PHE A 177 -12.45 6.97 2.27
N VAL A 178 -12.44 7.35 3.55
CA VAL A 178 -13.55 7.23 4.48
C VAL A 178 -13.92 8.60 4.98
N LYS A 179 -15.19 8.99 4.80
CA LYS A 179 -15.71 10.22 5.36
C LYS A 179 -16.20 9.97 6.79
N ILE A 180 -15.73 10.79 7.73
CA ILE A 180 -16.17 10.79 9.13
C ILE A 180 -16.76 12.17 9.43
N GLN A 181 -17.94 12.18 10.04
CA GLN A 181 -18.63 13.40 10.42
C GLN A 181 -18.53 13.60 11.94
N SER A 182 -17.91 14.70 12.37
CA SER A 182 -17.86 15.11 13.77
C SER A 182 -19.03 16.03 14.12
N LYS A 183 -19.39 16.07 15.40
CA LYS A 183 -20.33 17.05 15.97
C LYS A 183 -19.69 18.44 16.12
N GLU A 184 -18.38 18.45 16.34
CA GLU A 184 -17.56 19.64 16.59
C GLU A 184 -16.58 19.89 15.44
N GLU A 185 -15.96 21.07 15.43
CA GLU A 185 -14.86 21.35 14.51
C GLU A 185 -13.68 20.44 14.83
N VAL A 186 -13.01 19.95 13.78
CA VAL A 186 -11.89 19.01 13.88
C VAL A 186 -10.56 19.68 13.58
N VAL A 187 -10.58 20.98 13.26
CA VAL A 187 -9.38 21.78 13.06
C VAL A 187 -9.46 23.07 13.87
N ASP A 188 -8.32 23.55 14.34
CA ASP A 188 -8.20 24.81 15.05
C ASP A 188 -8.07 26.01 14.10
N GLU A 189 -7.87 27.19 14.68
CA GLU A 189 -7.64 28.44 13.95
C GLU A 189 -6.35 28.45 13.10
N ASN A 190 -5.36 27.64 13.48
CA ASN A 190 -4.10 27.43 12.74
C ASN A 190 -4.20 26.29 11.73
N HIS A 191 -5.41 25.75 11.50
CA HIS A 191 -5.67 24.65 10.60
C HIS A 191 -4.99 23.33 11.02
N GLN A 192 -4.69 23.18 12.31
CA GLN A 192 -4.15 21.95 12.90
C GLN A 192 -5.28 21.03 13.36
N LEU A 193 -5.05 19.72 13.36
CA LEU A 193 -6.05 18.73 13.75
C LEU A 193 -6.31 18.75 15.27
N ILE A 194 -7.54 19.03 15.67
CA ILE A 194 -7.99 18.92 17.07
C ILE A 194 -8.10 17.43 17.43
N ASN A 195 -7.73 17.08 18.67
CA ASN A 195 -7.75 15.70 19.17
C ASN A 195 -6.92 14.73 18.30
N SER A 196 -5.79 15.22 17.77
CA SER A 196 -4.99 14.52 16.76
C SER A 196 -4.57 13.11 17.18
N LEU A 197 -4.25 12.86 18.45
CA LEU A 197 -3.85 11.52 18.93
C LEU A 197 -4.92 10.46 18.74
N SER A 198 -6.19 10.76 19.06
CA SER A 198 -7.28 9.79 18.90
C SER A 198 -7.54 9.49 17.43
N LEU A 199 -7.59 10.54 16.61
CA LEU A 199 -7.84 10.43 15.17
C LEU A 199 -6.70 9.70 14.46
N GLN A 200 -5.46 9.97 14.85
CA GLN A 200 -4.28 9.23 14.37
C GLN A 200 -4.41 7.75 14.71
N LYS A 201 -4.72 7.41 15.97
CA LYS A 201 -4.86 6.02 16.41
C LYS A 201 -5.95 5.29 15.62
N ASP A 202 -7.11 5.91 15.44
CA ASP A 202 -8.22 5.33 14.69
C ASP A 202 -7.86 5.11 13.21
N PHE A 203 -7.20 6.09 12.59
CA PHE A 203 -6.69 5.98 11.24
C PHE A 203 -5.67 4.83 11.12
N ILE A 204 -4.64 4.82 11.97
CA ILE A 204 -3.55 3.85 11.95
C ILE A 204 -4.10 2.43 12.10
N ASN A 205 -4.97 2.19 13.07
CA ASN A 205 -5.59 0.88 13.28
C ASN A 205 -6.32 0.38 12.04
N ALA A 206 -7.12 1.24 11.41
CA ALA A 206 -7.85 0.89 10.20
C ALA A 206 -6.90 0.62 9.02
N TYR A 207 -5.85 1.44 8.88
CA TYR A 207 -4.89 1.36 7.78
C TYR A 207 -4.02 0.11 7.87
N GLU A 208 -3.48 -0.18 9.05
CA GLU A 208 -2.68 -1.38 9.32
C GLU A 208 -3.49 -2.66 9.16
N ALA A 209 -4.74 -2.68 9.64
CA ALA A 209 -5.64 -3.81 9.44
C ALA A 209 -5.84 -4.11 7.95
N LYS A 210 -6.04 -3.08 7.13
CA LYS A 210 -6.15 -3.23 5.67
C LYS A 210 -4.88 -3.77 5.03
N ILE A 211 -3.72 -3.21 5.38
CA ILE A 211 -2.44 -3.67 4.82
C ILE A 211 -2.24 -5.14 5.17
N LYS A 212 -2.45 -5.52 6.42
CA LYS A 212 -2.32 -6.90 6.89
C LYS A 212 -3.26 -7.85 6.15
N SER A 213 -4.50 -7.46 5.95
CA SER A 213 -5.49 -8.25 5.20
C SER A 213 -5.11 -8.42 3.73
N SER A 214 -4.68 -7.33 3.09
CA SER A 214 -4.20 -7.32 1.70
C SER A 214 -2.97 -8.22 1.53
N PHE A 215 -2.02 -8.11 2.46
CA PHE A 215 -0.81 -8.91 2.49
C PHE A 215 -1.10 -10.39 2.70
N ASN A 216 -1.98 -10.75 3.64
CA ASN A 216 -2.39 -12.13 3.83
C ASN A 216 -3.10 -12.70 2.59
N ASN A 217 -3.93 -11.88 1.92
CA ASN A 217 -4.54 -12.26 0.66
C ASN A 217 -3.48 -12.51 -0.43
N ALA A 218 -2.45 -11.67 -0.54
CA ALA A 218 -1.33 -11.93 -1.45
C ALA A 218 -0.67 -13.27 -1.12
N LEU A 219 -0.30 -13.49 0.15
CA LEU A 219 0.37 -14.73 0.57
C LEU A 219 -0.47 -15.98 0.30
N GLU A 220 -1.79 -15.93 0.48
CA GLU A 220 -2.67 -17.06 0.16
C GLU A 220 -2.72 -17.37 -1.33
N ASN A 221 -2.78 -16.33 -2.19
CA ASN A 221 -2.77 -16.52 -3.64
C ASN A 221 -1.38 -16.88 -4.21
N LEU A 222 -0.34 -16.74 -3.38
CA LEU A 222 1.02 -17.15 -3.68
C LEU A 222 1.31 -18.59 -3.22
N LYS A 223 0.41 -19.28 -2.51
CA LYS A 223 0.55 -20.71 -2.21
C LYS A 223 0.15 -21.54 -3.42
#